data_AF-A0A0F9CTD3-F1
#
_entry.id   AF-A0A0F9CTD3-F1
#
_cell.length_a   1.000
_cell.length_b   1.000
_cell.length_c   1.000
_cell.angle_alpha   90.00
_cell.angle_beta   90.00
_cell.angle_gamma   90.00
#
_symmetry.space_group_name_H-M   'P 1'
#
loop_
_entity.id
_entity.type
_entity.pdbx_description
1 polymer ?
#
loop_
_entity_poly.entity_id
_entity_poly.type
_entity_poly.pdbx_seq_one_letter_code
_entity_poly.pdbx_strand_id
1 'polypeptide(L)'
;MKWYEDPVYIQQCEKAVEVQNEREATIGNVYYDMIDDRAYTLGATRKDGIRAFTPLQVSLENDSRYTWLPTQSQLQAMVEVRGGLGVWDLFKQFGDWCGEWGGESGHFATGEQLWLGFLMHEKYQKRWAGEDWE
;
A
#
# COMPACT_ATOMS: atom_id res chain seq x y z
N MET A 1 -9.19 -14.62 -3.07
CA MET A 1 -7.80 -14.25 -3.42
C MET A 1 -7.31 -13.32 -2.32
N LYS A 2 -6.05 -13.44 -1.90
CA LYS A 2 -5.49 -12.48 -0.94
C LYS A 2 -5.04 -11.24 -1.69
N TRP A 3 -5.23 -10.06 -1.12
CA TRP A 3 -4.90 -8.79 -1.78
C TRP A 3 -3.42 -8.67 -2.16
N TYR A 4 -2.52 -9.28 -1.39
CA TYR A 4 -1.08 -9.29 -1.67
C TYR A 4 -0.64 -10.29 -2.75
N GLU A 5 -1.60 -11.05 -3.31
CA GLU A 5 -1.40 -11.93 -4.46
C GLU A 5 -2.04 -11.31 -5.73
N ASP A 6 -2.63 -10.12 -5.64
CA ASP A 6 -3.24 -9.43 -6.77
C ASP A 6 -2.17 -8.71 -7.61
N PRO A 7 -1.95 -9.11 -8.87
CA PRO A 7 -0.91 -8.53 -9.71
C PRO A 7 -1.14 -7.05 -10.03
N VAL A 8 -2.40 -6.62 -10.11
CA VAL A 8 -2.74 -5.20 -10.34
C VAL A 8 -2.39 -4.39 -9.10
N TYR A 9 -2.63 -4.92 -7.90
CA TYR A 9 -2.26 -4.21 -6.68
C TYR A 9 -0.74 -4.08 -6.52
N ILE A 10 0.00 -5.16 -6.84
CA ILE A 10 1.47 -5.15 -6.82
C ILE A 10 2.00 -4.08 -7.77
N GLN A 11 1.48 -4.02 -9.00
CA GLN A 11 1.87 -3.01 -9.99
C GLN A 11 1.55 -1.59 -9.53
N GLN A 12 0.36 -1.36 -8.97
CA GLN A 12 -0.02 -0.05 -8.44
C GLN A 12 0.92 0.41 -7.33
N CYS A 13 1.30 -0.51 -6.42
CA CYS A 13 2.25 -0.23 -5.34
C CYS A 13 3.67 0.04 -5.87
N GLU A 14 4.13 -0.72 -6.87
CA GLU A 14 5.43 -0.55 -7.52
C GLU A 14 5.54 0.84 -8.16
N LYS A 15 4.48 1.28 -8.85
CA LYS A 15 4.41 2.58 -9.52
C LYS A 15 4.19 3.75 -8.56
N ALA A 16 3.67 3.50 -7.36
CA ALA A 16 3.47 4.51 -6.33
C ALA A 16 4.80 4.85 -5.62
N VAL A 17 5.76 5.41 -6.35
CA VAL A 17 7.12 5.72 -5.84
C VAL A 17 7.06 6.60 -4.58
N GLU A 18 6.12 7.53 -4.50
CA GLU A 18 5.89 8.34 -3.31
C GLU A 18 5.54 7.50 -2.08
N VAL A 19 4.65 6.51 -2.25
CA VAL A 19 4.26 5.57 -1.18
C VAL A 19 5.43 4.68 -0.79
N GLN A 20 6.22 4.22 -1.76
CA GLN A 20 7.41 3.42 -1.48
C GLN A 20 8.46 4.20 -0.68
N ASN A 21 8.59 5.50 -0.90
CA ASN A 21 9.52 6.37 -0.18
C ASN A 21 9.06 6.71 1.25
N GLU A 22 7.75 6.69 1.50
CA GLU A 22 7.16 6.92 2.83
C GLU A 22 6.95 5.64 3.65
N ARG A 23 7.44 4.49 3.17
CA ARG A 23 7.27 3.21 3.85
C ARG A 23 7.85 3.24 5.27
N GLU A 24 7.06 2.78 6.24
CA GLU A 24 7.55 2.52 7.59
C GLU A 24 7.99 1.06 7.72
N ALA A 25 9.23 0.80 8.13
CA ALA A 25 9.72 -0.57 8.34
C ALA A 25 9.17 -1.19 9.64
N THR A 26 7.94 -1.70 9.56
CA THR A 26 7.21 -2.25 10.72
C THR A 26 7.03 -3.76 10.61
N ILE A 27 7.23 -4.47 11.73
CA ILE A 27 6.93 -5.90 11.83
C ILE A 27 5.47 -6.15 11.43
N GLY A 28 5.24 -7.14 10.58
CA GLY A 28 3.93 -7.45 10.01
C GLY A 28 3.69 -6.85 8.63
N ASN A 29 4.58 -5.96 8.14
CA ASN A 29 4.50 -5.46 6.77
C ASN A 29 4.69 -6.55 5.74
N VAL A 30 4.00 -6.42 4.61
CA VAL A 30 4.11 -7.34 3.48
C VAL A 30 4.93 -6.69 2.37
N TYR A 31 5.83 -7.47 1.77
CA TYR A 31 6.65 -7.08 0.64
C TYR A 31 6.56 -8.14 -0.44
N TYR A 32 6.50 -7.71 -1.70
CA TYR A 32 6.61 -8.58 -2.85
C TYR A 32 8.03 -8.57 -3.40
N ASP A 33 8.60 -9.75 -3.59
CA ASP A 33 9.90 -9.96 -4.20
C ASP A 33 9.74 -10.23 -5.69
N MET A 34 10.23 -9.31 -6.53
CA MET A 34 10.07 -9.40 -7.98
C MET A 34 10.92 -10.50 -8.64
N ILE A 35 11.94 -11.02 -7.96
CA ILE A 35 12.79 -12.10 -8.48
C ILE A 35 12.22 -13.46 -8.10
N ASP A 36 11.77 -13.60 -6.86
CA ASP A 36 11.23 -14.86 -6.34
C ASP A 36 9.74 -15.04 -6.64
N ASP A 37 9.07 -14.00 -7.16
CA ASP A 37 7.62 -13.94 -7.46
C ASP A 37 6.76 -14.33 -6.25
N ARG A 38 7.10 -13.79 -5.08
CA ARG A 38 6.48 -14.17 -3.79
C ARG A 38 6.34 -13.00 -2.83
N ALA A 39 5.25 -13.02 -2.07
CA ALA A 39 5.05 -12.11 -0.95
C ALA A 39 5.66 -12.66 0.35
N TYR A 40 6.29 -11.78 1.12
CA TYR A 40 6.91 -12.07 2.41
C TYR A 40 6.40 -11.09 3.48
N THR A 41 6.23 -11.58 4.71
CA THR A 41 5.91 -10.74 5.86
C THR A 41 7.15 -10.47 6.69
N LEU A 42 7.37 -9.22 7.08
CA LEU A 42 8.46 -8.84 7.98
C LEU A 42 8.20 -9.41 9.39
N GLY A 43 9.04 -10.34 9.85
CA GLY A 43 8.92 -10.97 11.16
C GLY A 43 9.76 -10.29 12.25
N ALA A 44 9.40 -10.54 13.52
CA ALA A 44 10.23 -10.24 14.69
C ALA A 44 10.89 -11.51 15.24
N THR A 45 12.13 -11.40 15.74
CA THR A 45 12.76 -12.48 16.53
C THR A 45 12.16 -12.56 17.94
N ARG A 46 11.54 -13.69 18.31
CA ARG A 46 11.38 -14.07 19.73
C ARG A 46 12.66 -14.74 20.23
N LYS A 47 13.01 -14.50 21.51
CA LYS A 47 14.18 -15.09 22.21
C LYS A 47 14.18 -16.63 22.30
N ASP A 48 13.13 -17.30 21.86
CA ASP A 48 12.86 -18.71 22.23
C ASP A 48 12.91 -19.69 21.03
N GLY A 49 13.61 -19.34 19.95
CA GLY A 49 14.09 -20.35 19.00
C GLY A 49 13.12 -20.81 17.90
N ILE A 50 12.03 -20.11 17.61
CA ILE A 50 11.27 -20.32 16.37
C ILE A 50 11.70 -19.28 15.33
N ARG A 51 12.40 -19.75 14.29
CA ARG A 51 12.93 -18.95 13.18
C ARG A 51 11.80 -18.57 12.21
N ALA A 52 11.36 -17.32 12.23
CA ALA A 52 10.84 -16.67 11.03
C ALA A 52 12.04 -16.06 10.30
N PHE A 53 12.44 -16.67 9.19
CA PHE A 53 13.56 -16.20 8.38
C PHE A 53 13.10 -15.04 7.48
N THR A 54 13.75 -13.89 7.60
CA THR A 54 14.40 -13.24 6.46
C THR A 54 15.74 -12.65 6.95
N PRO A 55 16.86 -12.78 6.22
CA PRO A 55 18.15 -12.17 6.57
C PRO A 55 18.18 -10.64 6.34
N LEU A 56 17.01 -9.98 6.37
CA LEU A 56 16.68 -8.88 5.48
C LEU A 56 16.25 -7.60 6.23
N GLN A 57 16.64 -7.45 7.50
CA GLN A 57 16.27 -6.29 8.31
C GLN A 57 17.01 -4.99 7.94
N VAL A 58 18.04 -5.06 7.09
CA VAL A 58 18.90 -3.90 6.74
C VAL A 58 18.89 -3.57 5.23
N SER A 59 18.35 -4.45 4.37
CA SER A 59 18.45 -4.30 2.91
C SER A 59 17.16 -3.85 2.23
N LEU A 60 15.98 -4.00 2.86
CA LEU A 60 14.69 -3.70 2.21
C LEU A 60 14.46 -2.20 1.97
N GLU A 61 15.01 -1.34 2.83
CA GLU A 61 14.75 0.10 2.78
C GLU A 61 15.39 0.80 1.57
N ASN A 62 16.28 0.15 0.82
CA ASN A 62 16.93 0.72 -0.37
C ASN A 62 17.07 -0.26 -1.54
N ASP A 63 16.50 -1.47 -1.43
CA ASP A 63 16.59 -2.46 -2.51
C ASP A 63 15.38 -2.34 -3.43
N SER A 64 15.61 -1.89 -4.66
CA SER A 64 14.60 -1.77 -5.71
C SER A 64 13.98 -3.11 -6.10
N ARG A 65 14.49 -4.25 -5.61
CA ARG A 65 13.91 -5.59 -5.79
C ARG A 65 12.56 -5.77 -5.09
N TYR A 66 12.30 -5.03 -4.02
CA TYR A 66 11.15 -5.27 -3.15
C TYR A 66 10.12 -4.15 -3.23
N THR A 67 8.87 -4.53 -3.45
CA THR A 67 7.72 -3.62 -3.43
C THR A 67 7.00 -3.76 -2.10
N TRP A 68 6.89 -2.68 -1.33
CA TRP A 68 6.05 -2.64 -0.14
C TRP A 68 4.59 -2.70 -0.55
N LEU A 69 3.83 -3.63 0.03
CA LEU A 69 2.40 -3.80 -0.19
C LEU A 69 1.65 -3.38 1.08
N PRO A 70 1.29 -2.08 1.22
CA PRO A 70 0.62 -1.60 2.42
C PRO A 70 -0.77 -2.21 2.57
N THR A 71 -1.21 -2.38 3.81
CA THR A 71 -2.60 -2.74 4.11
C THR A 71 -3.50 -1.51 4.05
N GLN A 72 -4.82 -1.72 3.96
CA GLN A 72 -5.80 -0.63 4.07
C GLN A 72 -5.57 0.25 5.31
N SER A 73 -5.31 -0.32 6.49
CA SER A 73 -5.09 0.47 7.70
C SER A 73 -3.81 1.32 7.64
N GLN A 74 -2.79 0.85 6.94
CA GLN A 74 -1.56 1.62 6.72
C GLN A 74 -1.80 2.76 5.73
N LEU A 75 -2.49 2.50 4.62
CA LEU A 75 -2.89 3.53 3.66
C LEU A 75 -3.75 4.61 4.32
N GLN A 76 -4.72 4.22 5.16
CA GLN A 76 -5.56 5.13 5.93
C GLN A 76 -4.74 6.02 6.87
N ALA A 77 -3.71 5.47 7.53
CA ALA A 77 -2.83 6.23 8.42
C ALA A 77 -1.97 7.26 7.66
N MET A 78 -1.70 7.04 6.37
CA MET A 78 -0.94 7.96 5.52
C MET A 78 -1.78 9.13 4.99
N VAL A 79 -3.12 9.03 5.01
CA VAL A 79 -4.00 10.13 4.60
C VAL A 79 -4.05 11.17 5.71
N GLU A 80 -3.51 12.34 5.44
CA GLU A 80 -3.68 13.50 6.33
C GLU A 80 -5.13 13.99 6.24
N VAL A 81 -5.91 13.81 7.30
CA VAL A 81 -7.25 14.40 7.36
C VAL A 81 -7.10 15.91 7.52
N ARG A 82 -7.39 16.65 6.45
CA ARG A 82 -7.32 18.12 6.45
C ARG A 82 -8.11 18.69 7.64
N GLY A 83 -7.42 19.43 8.51
CA GLY A 83 -8.05 20.26 9.55
C GLY A 83 -8.34 19.60 10.91
N GLY A 84 -7.73 18.46 11.25
CA GLY A 84 -7.98 17.81 12.55
C GLY A 84 -9.39 17.26 12.71
N LEU A 85 -10.07 17.11 11.57
CA LEU A 85 -11.40 16.58 11.42
C LEU A 85 -11.37 15.05 11.59
N GLY A 86 -12.43 14.49 12.14
CA GLY A 86 -12.41 13.14 12.70
C GLY A 86 -12.49 12.05 11.63
N VAL A 87 -12.56 10.79 12.09
CA VAL A 87 -12.73 9.61 11.23
C VAL A 87 -13.92 9.73 10.26
N TRP A 88 -14.98 10.46 10.66
CA TRP A 88 -16.15 10.70 9.82
C TRP A 88 -15.86 11.56 8.60
N ASP A 89 -14.96 12.54 8.74
CA ASP A 89 -14.59 13.41 7.64
C ASP A 89 -13.70 12.68 6.63
N LEU A 90 -12.87 11.75 7.10
CA LEU A 90 -12.14 10.83 6.22
C LEU A 90 -13.10 9.96 5.42
N PHE A 91 -14.09 9.34 6.07
CA PHE A 91 -15.09 8.52 5.36
C PHE A 91 -15.95 9.33 4.40
N LYS A 92 -16.26 10.59 4.75
CA LYS A 92 -16.98 11.48 3.84
C LYS A 92 -16.14 11.80 2.60
N GLN A 93 -14.90 12.24 2.77
CA GLN A 93 -13.99 12.51 1.64
C GLN A 93 -13.81 11.28 0.76
N PHE A 94 -13.62 10.10 1.38
CA PHE A 94 -13.53 8.84 0.67
C PHE A 94 -14.81 8.52 -0.12
N GLY A 95 -15.98 8.71 0.49
CA GLY A 95 -17.27 8.49 -0.14
C GLY A 95 -17.56 9.45 -1.30
N ASP A 96 -17.25 10.73 -1.11
CA ASP A 96 -17.38 11.77 -2.13
C ASP A 96 -16.46 11.44 -3.33
N TRP A 97 -15.18 11.11 -3.07
CA TRP A 97 -14.24 10.67 -4.10
C TRP A 97 -14.69 9.39 -4.83
N CYS A 98 -15.25 8.41 -4.10
CA CYS A 98 -15.79 7.19 -4.72
C CYS A 98 -16.95 7.52 -5.68
N GLY A 99 -17.80 8.48 -5.31
CA GLY A 99 -18.95 8.90 -6.12
C GLY A 99 -18.55 9.68 -7.38
N GLU A 100 -17.48 10.47 -7.30
CA GLU A 100 -16.98 11.28 -8.41
C GLU A 100 -16.05 10.51 -9.35
N TRP A 101 -15.15 9.69 -8.80
CA TRP A 101 -14.02 9.09 -9.53
C TRP A 101 -13.91 7.58 -9.35
N GLY A 102 -14.19 7.05 -8.15
CA GLY A 102 -14.09 5.62 -7.87
C GLY A 102 -15.04 4.75 -8.70
N GLY A 103 -16.12 5.33 -9.24
CA GLY A 103 -17.05 4.68 -10.16
C GLY A 103 -16.59 4.59 -11.61
N GLU A 104 -15.64 5.41 -12.05
CA GLU A 104 -15.10 5.37 -13.42
C GLU A 104 -14.02 4.29 -13.60
N SER A 105 -13.50 3.76 -12.50
CA SER A 105 -12.28 2.96 -12.48
C SER A 105 -12.56 1.48 -12.28
N GLY A 106 -12.93 0.77 -13.34
CA GLY A 106 -12.85 -0.71 -13.40
C GLY A 106 -11.45 -1.30 -13.11
N HIS A 107 -10.52 -0.48 -12.60
CA HIS A 107 -9.15 -0.75 -12.22
C HIS A 107 -8.96 -1.04 -10.72
N PHE A 108 -10.00 -0.95 -9.88
CA PHE A 108 -9.93 -1.28 -8.45
C PHE A 108 -10.88 -2.45 -8.13
N ALA A 109 -10.30 -3.62 -7.89
CA ALA A 109 -10.94 -4.86 -7.52
C ALA A 109 -10.91 -5.16 -6.02
N THR A 110 -9.99 -4.56 -5.26
CA THR A 110 -9.85 -4.77 -3.79
C THR A 110 -9.97 -3.47 -2.99
N GLY A 111 -10.22 -3.62 -1.69
CA GLY A 111 -10.26 -2.47 -0.77
C GLY A 111 -8.90 -1.77 -0.69
N GLU A 112 -7.80 -2.54 -0.70
CA GLU A 112 -6.44 -2.01 -0.70
C GLU A 112 -6.15 -1.17 -1.95
N GLN A 113 -6.55 -1.66 -3.14
CA GLN A 113 -6.43 -0.91 -4.39
C GLN A 113 -7.22 0.40 -4.35
N LEU A 114 -8.46 0.35 -3.85
CA LEU A 114 -9.33 1.52 -3.74
C LEU A 114 -8.77 2.56 -2.76
N TRP A 115 -8.26 2.12 -1.61
CA TRP A 115 -7.62 3.00 -0.62
C TRP A 115 -6.29 3.59 -1.12
N LEU A 116 -5.52 2.83 -1.88
CA LEU A 116 -4.31 3.34 -2.52
C LEU A 116 -4.68 4.41 -3.54
N GLY A 117 -5.69 4.16 -4.38
CA GLY A 117 -6.23 5.16 -5.31
C GLY A 117 -6.66 6.45 -4.61
N PHE A 118 -7.38 6.33 -3.51
CA PHE A 118 -7.79 7.48 -2.70
C PHE A 118 -6.60 8.23 -2.09
N LEU A 119 -5.62 7.52 -1.51
CA LEU A 119 -4.39 8.13 -0.99
C LEU A 119 -3.62 8.88 -2.08
N MET A 120 -3.46 8.26 -3.26
CA MET A 120 -2.77 8.86 -4.40
C MET A 120 -3.47 10.11 -4.89
N HIS A 121 -4.81 10.12 -4.89
CA HIS A 121 -5.59 11.30 -5.22
C HIS A 121 -5.44 12.40 -4.16
N GLU A 122 -5.73 12.11 -2.90
CA GLU A 122 -5.78 13.13 -1.83
C GLU A 122 -4.41 13.77 -1.56
N LYS A 123 -3.36 12.94 -1.45
CA LYS A 123 -2.04 13.40 -1.02
C LYS A 123 -1.17 13.83 -2.19
N TYR A 124 -1.24 13.12 -3.30
CA TYR A 124 -0.33 13.31 -4.43
C TYR A 124 -1.01 13.87 -5.68
N GLN A 125 -2.33 14.07 -5.65
CA GLN A 125 -3.12 14.58 -6.78
C GLN A 125 -2.97 13.73 -8.05
N LYS A 126 -2.80 12.41 -7.88
CA LYS A 126 -2.65 11.46 -8.99
C LYS A 126 -3.84 10.54 -9.16
N ARG A 127 -4.05 10.05 -10.38
CA ARG A 127 -5.06 9.05 -10.74
C ARG A 127 -4.40 7.85 -11.42
N TRP A 128 -4.92 6.65 -11.16
CA TRP A 128 -4.48 5.46 -11.87
C TRP A 128 -5.03 5.43 -13.30
N ALA A 129 -4.15 5.45 -14.29
CA ALA A 129 -4.49 5.42 -15.72
C ALA A 129 -4.57 3.98 -16.29
N GLY A 130 -4.33 2.95 -15.47
CA GLY A 130 -4.32 1.55 -15.88
C GLY A 130 -2.91 0.93 -15.90
N GLU A 131 -1.89 1.75 -16.19
CA GLU A 131 -0.48 1.32 -16.25
C GLU A 131 0.44 2.15 -15.36
N ASP A 132 0.08 3.41 -15.09
CA ASP A 132 0.83 4.34 -14.23
C ASP A 132 -0.09 5.33 -13.50
N TRP A 133 0.50 6.10 -12.59
CA TRP A 133 -0.15 7.20 -11.87
C TRP A 133 0.10 8.54 -12.57
N GLU A 134 -0.97 9.22 -13.02
CA GLU A 134 -0.95 10.52 -13.72
C GLU A 134 -1.50 11.67 -12.89
#